data_AF-A0A8S3U714-F1
#
_entry.id   AF-A0A8S3U714-F1
#
_cell.length_a   1.000
_cell.length_b   1.000
_cell.length_c   1.000
_cell.angle_alpha   90.00
_cell.angle_beta   90.00
_cell.angle_gamma   90.00
#
_symmetry.space_group_name_H-M   'P 1'
#
loop_
_entity.id
_entity.type
_entity.pdbx_description
1 polymer ?
#
loop_
_entity_poly.entity_id
_entity_poly.type
_entity_poly.pdbx_seq_one_letter_code
_entity_poly.pdbx_strand_id
1 'polypeptide(L)'
;MMNHRYMQSTRGLFRAPHPQWNNYYNRRGQGCSYRGHHHHRHRLQLNDYDDYVCFICKDHLQNCEDQGVHLCDGGDSSHDDSDLKKEVLNFTVEKESINARLEKLVSEIKDCLHTKYESVTESLEAHVSNRINEIDSINKEVVDEREHLQNLKKELELRGRELEKKEKDLIAKEKSFDKHQEKCKRELLKEKEEIVRQWQQLRDEITRMEELHKVQKGRIKLDVGGTIYTTSELTLTRDSESMLAAMFSGRHNIKPEEDGTIFIDRDGTHFRYILNYLRDGGIATDALPRSRQVLRELRNEAIYFQLHSLAQQIEKLLK
;
A
#
# COMPACT_ATOMS: atom_id res chain seq x y z
N MET A 1 3.56 -28.27 -13.47
CA MET A 1 2.59 -28.22 -12.35
C MET A 1 2.08 -26.79 -12.26
N MET A 2 0.88 -26.57 -12.79
CA MET A 2 0.17 -25.29 -12.79
C MET A 2 -0.43 -25.04 -11.41
N ASN A 3 -0.34 -23.80 -10.91
CA ASN A 3 -1.28 -23.33 -9.90
C ASN A 3 -1.64 -21.86 -10.19
N HIS A 4 -2.76 -21.71 -10.89
CA HIS A 4 -3.60 -20.52 -10.89
C HIS A 4 -4.19 -20.32 -9.50
N ARG A 5 -4.14 -19.10 -8.96
CA ARG A 5 -5.17 -18.63 -8.02
C ARG A 5 -5.62 -17.21 -8.35
N TYR A 6 -6.94 -17.13 -8.42
CA TYR A 6 -7.76 -16.01 -8.86
C TYR A 6 -7.80 -14.87 -7.85
N MET A 7 -7.96 -13.66 -8.40
CA MET A 7 -8.49 -12.48 -7.74
C MET A 7 -9.87 -12.76 -7.12
N GLN A 8 -10.09 -12.33 -5.89
CA GLN A 8 -11.43 -11.98 -5.41
C GLN A 8 -11.41 -10.61 -4.74
N SER A 9 -12.26 -9.75 -5.30
CA SER A 9 -12.58 -8.41 -4.84
C SER A 9 -13.65 -8.50 -3.75
N THR A 10 -13.40 -7.91 -2.59
CA THR A 10 -14.44 -7.55 -1.63
C THR A 10 -14.23 -6.12 -1.17
N ARG A 11 -15.05 -5.21 -1.70
CA ARG A 11 -15.34 -3.92 -1.09
C ARG A 11 -16.32 -4.13 0.05
N GLY A 12 -16.10 -3.50 1.20
CA GLY A 12 -17.19 -3.24 2.13
C GLY A 12 -16.79 -3.14 3.61
N LEU A 13 -16.71 -1.90 4.08
CA LEU A 13 -17.10 -1.46 5.43
C LEU A 13 -16.20 -1.90 6.61
N PHE A 14 -15.20 -1.07 6.91
CA PHE A 14 -14.69 -0.90 8.27
C PHE A 14 -14.87 0.56 8.70
N ARG A 15 -15.88 0.81 9.55
CA ARG A 15 -15.90 1.98 10.44
C ARG A 15 -15.08 1.61 11.68
N ALA A 16 -13.97 2.29 11.90
CA ALA A 16 -13.27 2.28 13.19
C ALA A 16 -13.82 3.40 14.08
N PRO A 17 -14.01 3.18 15.40
CA PRO A 17 -14.21 4.26 16.36
C PRO A 17 -12.86 4.85 16.74
N HIS A 18 -12.83 6.18 16.78
CA HIS A 18 -11.69 7.02 17.17
C HIS A 18 -11.41 6.89 18.68
N PRO A 19 -10.15 6.91 19.13
CA PRO A 19 -9.82 7.07 20.55
C PRO A 19 -9.83 8.55 20.91
N GLN A 20 -10.52 8.88 22.00
CA GLN A 20 -10.41 10.19 22.66
C GLN A 20 -9.43 10.08 23.82
N TRP A 21 -8.38 10.90 23.77
CA TRP A 21 -7.62 11.30 24.94
C TRP A 21 -7.50 12.83 24.95
N ASN A 22 -8.11 13.40 26.00
CA ASN A 22 -7.60 14.47 26.87
C ASN A 22 -7.19 15.83 26.27
N ASN A 23 -7.75 16.94 26.80
CA ASN A 23 -7.08 17.71 27.86
C ASN A 23 -7.76 19.05 28.26
N TYR A 24 -7.89 19.22 29.58
CA TYR A 24 -7.48 20.35 30.43
C TYR A 24 -8.10 21.77 30.43
N TYR A 25 -8.37 22.17 31.70
CA TYR A 25 -8.12 23.44 32.41
C TYR A 25 -9.09 24.65 32.32
N ASN A 26 -9.75 24.89 33.47
CA ASN A 26 -9.86 26.13 34.27
C ASN A 26 -10.23 27.48 33.62
N ARG A 27 -11.31 28.13 34.14
CA ARG A 27 -11.25 29.39 34.94
C ARG A 27 -12.62 29.88 35.45
N ARG A 28 -12.60 30.26 36.74
CA ARG A 28 -13.33 31.29 37.53
C ARG A 28 -14.58 31.99 36.94
N GLY A 29 -15.60 32.15 37.81
CA GLY A 29 -16.49 33.33 37.80
C GLY A 29 -17.87 33.16 38.48
N GLN A 30 -17.97 33.62 39.73
CA GLN A 30 -19.13 34.23 40.43
C GLN A 30 -20.59 33.84 40.06
N GLY A 31 -21.37 33.47 41.09
CA GLY A 31 -22.84 33.49 41.04
C GLY A 31 -23.48 33.15 42.39
N CYS A 32 -24.10 34.14 43.04
CA CYS A 32 -24.95 34.02 44.22
C CYS A 32 -26.14 33.07 44.02
N SER A 33 -26.55 32.33 45.06
CA SER A 33 -27.96 32.22 45.50
C SER A 33 -28.15 31.15 46.59
N TYR A 34 -28.59 31.62 47.75
CA TYR A 34 -29.61 31.07 48.67
C TYR A 34 -30.01 29.58 48.65
N ARG A 35 -30.05 29.04 49.88
CA ARG A 35 -30.94 28.04 50.52
C ARG A 35 -30.06 26.99 51.21
N GLY A 36 -30.06 26.79 52.51
CA GLY A 36 -31.17 26.86 53.46
C GLY A 36 -31.28 25.46 54.10
N HIS A 37 -31.42 25.41 55.44
CA HIS A 37 -31.71 24.24 56.28
C HIS A 37 -30.51 23.32 56.63
N HIS A 38 -30.33 22.83 57.85
CA HIS A 38 -30.93 23.06 59.17
C HIS A 38 -29.92 22.44 60.18
N HIS A 39 -29.36 23.24 61.09
CA HIS A 39 -28.69 22.71 62.29
C HIS A 39 -29.74 22.46 63.38
N HIS A 40 -29.92 21.22 63.78
CA HIS A 40 -30.50 20.89 65.09
C HIS A 40 -29.40 20.98 66.14
N ARG A 41 -29.42 22.05 66.94
CA ARG A 41 -28.81 22.10 68.27
C ARG A 41 -29.95 22.35 69.25
N HIS A 42 -30.24 21.36 70.10
CA HIS A 42 -31.07 21.54 71.28
C HIS A 42 -30.37 22.55 72.20
N ARG A 43 -31.00 23.71 72.38
CA ARG A 43 -30.72 24.67 73.43
C ARG A 43 -31.79 24.45 74.50
N LEU A 44 -31.37 23.96 75.67
CA LEU A 44 -32.19 23.95 76.87
C LEU A 44 -32.39 25.41 77.33
N GLN A 45 -33.61 25.70 77.77
CA GLN A 45 -33.95 26.94 78.45
C GLN A 45 -34.96 26.60 79.55
N LEU A 46 -34.91 27.42 80.61
CA LEU A 46 -35.85 27.55 81.74
C LEU A 46 -35.51 26.62 82.92
N ASN A 47 -34.80 27.15 83.92
CA ASN A 47 -35.28 27.98 85.04
C ASN A 47 -35.93 27.11 86.12
N ASP A 48 -35.14 26.80 87.15
CA ASP A 48 -35.66 26.62 88.50
C ASP A 48 -34.76 27.41 89.45
N TYR A 49 -35.39 28.23 90.29
CA TYR A 49 -34.79 29.17 91.23
C TYR A 49 -34.08 28.44 92.38
N ASP A 50 -32.88 28.90 92.72
CA ASP A 50 -32.05 28.40 93.82
C ASP A 50 -32.60 28.75 95.22
N ASP A 51 -32.54 27.80 96.16
CA ASP A 51 -32.71 28.04 97.59
C ASP A 51 -31.35 27.95 98.31
N TYR A 52 -30.56 29.01 98.19
CA TYR A 52 -29.36 29.17 99.01
C TYR A 52 -29.72 29.87 100.32
N VAL A 53 -29.61 29.11 101.41
CA VAL A 53 -29.93 29.56 102.77
C VAL A 53 -28.64 29.91 103.50
N CYS A 54 -28.61 31.01 104.24
CA CYS A 54 -27.46 31.36 105.07
C CYS A 54 -27.22 30.28 106.13
N PHE A 55 -26.01 29.70 106.17
CA PHE A 55 -25.71 28.54 107.04
C PHE A 55 -25.74 28.86 108.55
N ILE A 56 -25.75 30.15 108.92
CA ILE A 56 -25.70 30.61 110.31
C ILE A 56 -27.10 30.98 110.83
N CYS A 57 -27.90 31.76 110.10
CA CYS A 57 -29.24 32.18 110.53
C CYS A 57 -30.41 31.41 109.87
N LYS A 58 -30.15 30.62 108.84
CA LYS A 58 -31.14 29.85 108.06
C LYS A 58 -32.23 30.67 107.35
N ASP A 59 -31.98 31.95 107.05
CA ASP A 59 -32.83 32.74 106.13
C ASP A 59 -32.37 32.64 104.66
N HIS A 60 -33.32 32.78 103.72
CA HIS A 60 -33.09 32.71 102.28
C HIS A 60 -32.39 33.97 101.73
N LEU A 61 -31.33 33.79 100.95
CA LEU A 61 -30.60 34.89 100.32
C LEU A 61 -31.42 35.52 99.18
N GLN A 62 -31.84 36.76 99.35
CA GLN A 62 -32.54 37.51 98.30
C GLN A 62 -31.55 38.03 97.25
N ASN A 63 -31.65 37.50 96.03
CA ASN A 63 -30.91 37.93 94.85
C ASN A 63 -31.31 39.36 94.44
N CYS A 64 -30.34 40.29 94.41
CA CYS A 64 -30.46 41.53 93.63
C CYS A 64 -29.10 41.88 93.00
N GLU A 65 -29.15 42.27 91.73
CA GLU A 65 -28.01 42.43 90.81
C GLU A 65 -27.19 43.69 91.18
N ASP A 66 -25.86 43.53 91.27
CA ASP A 66 -24.83 44.48 91.73
C ASP A 66 -24.67 44.67 93.26
N GLN A 67 -23.65 43.98 93.81
CA GLN A 67 -23.00 44.16 95.12
C GLN A 67 -23.92 44.20 96.37
N GLY A 68 -24.44 43.04 96.78
CA GLY A 68 -25.11 42.85 98.08
C GLY A 68 -24.18 42.27 99.15
N VAL A 69 -23.75 43.08 100.12
CA VAL A 69 -23.10 42.63 101.36
C VAL A 69 -24.19 42.31 102.39
N HIS A 70 -24.26 41.07 102.86
CA HIS A 70 -25.08 40.70 104.02
C HIS A 70 -24.26 40.93 105.30
N LEU A 71 -24.57 41.99 106.05
CA LEU A 71 -24.05 42.22 107.41
C LEU A 71 -25.01 41.53 108.40
N CYS A 72 -24.57 40.42 109.00
CA CYS A 72 -25.28 39.75 110.09
C CYS A 72 -24.52 40.03 111.40
N ASP A 73 -24.97 41.03 112.15
CA ASP A 73 -24.51 41.29 113.51
C ASP A 73 -25.32 40.41 114.48
N GLY A 74 -24.69 39.39 115.06
CA GLY A 74 -25.31 38.50 116.04
C GLY A 74 -24.26 38.02 117.04
N GLY A 75 -24.06 38.81 118.09
CA GLY A 75 -23.08 38.55 119.14
C GLY A 75 -23.42 37.38 120.06
N ASP A 76 -22.34 36.73 120.49
CA ASP A 76 -22.02 36.21 121.82
C ASP A 76 -22.96 35.18 122.48
N SER A 77 -22.50 33.93 122.51
CA SER A 77 -22.82 33.01 123.61
C SER A 77 -21.55 32.26 124.00
N SER A 78 -20.95 32.73 125.08
CA SER A 78 -19.87 32.09 125.84
C SER A 78 -20.18 30.62 126.15
N HIS A 79 -19.40 29.70 125.59
CA HIS A 79 -19.13 28.38 126.16
C HIS A 79 -17.64 28.08 125.99
N ASP A 80 -16.98 27.84 127.12
CA ASP A 80 -15.67 27.19 127.20
C ASP A 80 -15.67 25.92 126.36
N ASP A 81 -14.64 25.73 125.52
CA ASP A 81 -13.89 24.47 125.57
C ASP A 81 -12.67 24.53 124.65
N SER A 82 -11.51 24.46 125.28
CA SER A 82 -10.15 24.47 124.74
C SER A 82 -9.80 23.26 123.84
N ASP A 83 -10.78 22.52 123.32
CA ASP A 83 -10.60 21.37 122.43
C ASP A 83 -10.98 21.63 120.95
N LEU A 84 -11.80 22.63 120.63
CA LEU A 84 -12.17 22.98 119.24
C LEU A 84 -11.03 23.60 118.41
N LYS A 85 -10.04 24.24 119.05
CA LYS A 85 -8.91 24.83 118.34
C LYS A 85 -7.98 23.76 117.76
N LYS A 86 -7.86 22.58 118.37
CA LYS A 86 -7.05 21.48 117.82
C LYS A 86 -7.76 20.77 116.67
N GLU A 87 -9.07 20.60 116.74
CA GLU A 87 -9.86 20.00 115.64
C GLU A 87 -9.99 20.94 114.44
N VAL A 88 -10.25 22.25 114.64
CA VAL A 88 -10.33 23.22 113.54
C VAL A 88 -8.97 23.44 112.88
N LEU A 89 -7.86 23.51 113.65
CA LEU A 89 -6.50 23.57 113.08
C LEU A 89 -6.12 22.29 112.34
N ASN A 90 -6.47 21.10 112.85
CA ASN A 90 -6.24 19.85 112.13
C ASN A 90 -7.08 19.77 110.84
N PHE A 91 -8.34 20.20 110.86
CA PHE A 91 -9.22 20.18 109.70
C PHE A 91 -8.82 21.21 108.64
N THR A 92 -8.30 22.38 109.03
CA THR A 92 -7.75 23.37 108.10
C THR A 92 -6.42 22.93 107.50
N VAL A 93 -5.55 22.29 108.29
CA VAL A 93 -4.29 21.71 107.82
C VAL A 93 -4.54 20.51 106.89
N GLU A 94 -5.57 19.70 107.16
CA GLU A 94 -6.01 18.62 106.26
C GLU A 94 -6.66 19.16 104.98
N LYS A 95 -7.47 20.22 105.04
CA LYS A 95 -8.08 20.86 103.86
C LYS A 95 -7.03 21.52 102.96
N GLU A 96 -6.05 22.22 103.52
CA GLU A 96 -4.92 22.79 102.79
C GLU A 96 -4.04 21.70 102.17
N SER A 97 -3.81 20.60 102.90
CA SER A 97 -3.10 19.41 102.41
C SER A 97 -3.86 18.69 101.28
N ILE A 98 -5.18 18.57 101.38
CA ILE A 98 -6.04 17.98 100.33
C ILE A 98 -6.09 18.88 99.10
N ASN A 99 -6.22 20.20 99.28
CA ASN A 99 -6.19 21.16 98.17
C ASN A 99 -4.84 21.14 97.45
N ALA A 100 -3.72 21.11 98.19
CA ALA A 100 -2.39 20.98 97.59
C ALA A 100 -2.22 19.66 96.80
N ARG A 101 -2.80 18.56 97.30
CA ARG A 101 -2.81 17.27 96.57
C ARG A 101 -3.71 17.29 95.33
N LEU A 102 -4.84 17.99 95.39
CA LEU A 102 -5.74 18.19 94.24
C LEU A 102 -5.09 19.08 93.18
N GLU A 103 -4.46 20.18 93.56
CA GLU A 103 -3.72 21.05 92.63
C GLU A 103 -2.56 20.29 91.97
N LYS A 104 -1.84 19.46 92.74
CA LYS A 104 -0.81 18.58 92.21
C LYS A 104 -1.38 17.56 91.21
N LEU A 105 -2.48 16.89 91.54
CA LEU A 105 -3.17 15.95 90.63
C LEU A 105 -3.67 16.65 89.36
N VAL A 106 -4.23 17.86 89.47
CA VAL A 106 -4.70 18.65 88.32
C VAL A 106 -3.53 19.06 87.43
N SER A 107 -2.40 19.46 88.01
CA SER A 107 -1.18 19.74 87.25
C SER A 107 -0.67 18.49 86.53
N GLU A 108 -0.58 17.36 87.23
CA GLU A 108 -0.15 16.07 86.65
C GLU A 108 -1.06 15.62 85.50
N ILE A 109 -2.39 15.78 85.64
CA ILE A 109 -3.35 15.48 84.57
C ILE A 109 -3.17 16.44 83.40
N LYS A 110 -2.97 17.73 83.64
CA LYS A 110 -2.76 18.74 82.60
C LYS A 110 -1.47 18.47 81.82
N ASP A 111 -0.39 18.14 82.52
CA ASP A 111 0.90 17.81 81.92
C ASP A 111 0.83 16.50 81.12
N CYS A 112 0.13 15.49 81.64
CA CYS A 112 -0.14 14.22 80.94
C CYS A 112 -1.01 14.40 79.69
N LEU A 113 -2.03 15.25 79.76
CA LEU A 113 -2.86 15.58 78.60
C LEU A 113 -2.05 16.37 77.57
N HIS A 114 -1.29 17.38 78.01
CA HIS A 114 -0.49 18.22 77.12
C HIS A 114 0.55 17.39 76.36
N THR A 115 1.33 16.55 77.04
CA THR A 115 2.30 15.65 76.41
C THR A 115 1.66 14.66 75.43
N LYS A 116 0.46 14.12 75.74
CA LYS A 116 -0.27 13.26 74.80
C LYS A 116 -0.75 14.02 73.57
N TYR A 117 -1.29 15.22 73.75
CA TYR A 117 -1.73 16.06 72.62
C TYR A 117 -0.54 16.48 71.76
N GLU A 118 0.56 16.95 72.36
CA GLU A 118 1.79 17.32 71.66
C GLU A 118 2.38 16.15 70.86
N SER A 119 2.49 14.97 71.47
CA SER A 119 3.00 13.77 70.79
C SER A 119 2.12 13.36 69.60
N VAL A 120 0.80 13.42 69.74
CA VAL A 120 -0.14 13.11 68.65
C VAL A 120 -0.05 14.17 67.55
N THR A 121 0.06 15.45 67.90
CA THR A 121 0.20 16.53 66.91
C THR A 121 1.51 16.42 66.14
N GLU A 122 2.63 16.18 66.82
CA GLU A 122 3.93 16.00 66.16
C GLU A 122 3.94 14.77 65.25
N SER A 123 3.35 13.66 65.69
CA SER A 123 3.23 12.44 64.87
C SER A 123 2.36 12.67 63.63
N LEU A 124 1.24 13.38 63.79
CA LEU A 124 0.35 13.71 62.68
C LEU A 124 1.01 14.69 61.70
N GLU A 125 1.68 15.72 62.21
CA GLU A 125 2.44 16.68 61.40
C GLU A 125 3.54 15.99 60.60
N ALA A 126 4.29 15.08 61.21
CA ALA A 126 5.31 14.29 60.51
C ALA A 126 4.69 13.41 59.42
N HIS A 127 3.56 12.75 59.69
CA HIS A 127 2.86 11.92 58.71
C HIS A 127 2.34 12.76 57.53
N VAL A 128 1.71 13.90 57.80
CA VAL A 128 1.21 14.83 56.77
C VAL A 128 2.37 15.37 55.94
N SER A 129 3.48 15.76 56.57
CA SER A 129 4.67 16.27 55.88
C SER A 129 5.28 15.22 54.95
N ASN A 130 5.39 13.97 55.40
CA ASN A 130 5.83 12.85 54.55
C ASN A 130 4.90 12.62 53.36
N ARG A 131 3.58 12.64 53.58
CA ARG A 131 2.59 12.50 52.50
C ARG A 131 2.65 13.65 51.50
N ILE A 132 2.89 14.88 51.95
CA ILE A 132 3.09 16.04 51.08
C ILE A 132 4.33 15.82 50.19
N ASN A 133 5.45 15.38 50.76
CA ASN A 133 6.68 15.10 50.00
C ASN A 133 6.49 14.00 48.95
N GLU A 134 5.75 12.92 49.29
CA GLU A 134 5.37 11.88 48.33
C GLU A 134 4.55 12.45 47.17
N ILE A 135 3.53 13.27 47.48
CA ILE A 135 2.67 13.91 46.49
C ILE A 135 3.48 14.85 45.60
N ASP A 136 4.41 15.62 46.16
CA ASP A 136 5.27 16.52 45.41
C ASP A 136 6.23 15.78 44.48
N SER A 137 6.78 14.64 44.92
CA SER A 137 7.59 13.77 44.07
C SER A 137 6.79 13.24 42.88
N ILE A 138 5.59 12.70 43.14
CA ILE A 138 4.70 12.20 42.09
C ILE A 138 4.28 13.33 41.14
N ASN A 139 3.93 14.50 41.67
CA ASN A 139 3.56 15.66 40.86
C ASN A 139 4.70 16.08 39.93
N LYS A 140 5.95 16.04 40.41
CA LYS A 140 7.13 16.34 39.59
C LYS A 140 7.28 15.33 38.45
N GLU A 141 7.20 14.04 38.74
CA GLU A 141 7.25 12.98 37.71
C GLU A 141 6.16 13.16 36.64
N VAL A 142 4.92 13.44 37.06
CA VAL A 142 3.80 13.68 36.13
C VAL A 142 4.03 14.92 35.26
N VAL A 143 4.62 15.97 35.80
CA VAL A 143 4.95 17.19 35.04
C VAL A 143 6.05 16.90 34.01
N ASP A 144 7.11 16.19 34.41
CA ASP A 144 8.21 15.80 33.54
C ASP A 144 7.72 14.89 32.40
N GLU A 145 6.89 13.89 32.70
CA GLU A 145 6.25 13.03 31.70
C GLU A 145 5.34 13.83 30.75
N ARG A 146 4.56 14.78 31.27
CA ARG A 146 3.70 15.64 30.45
C ARG A 146 4.52 16.47 29.46
N GLU A 147 5.64 17.03 29.90
CA GLU A 147 6.55 17.78 29.03
C GLU A 147 7.17 16.86 27.96
N HIS A 148 7.63 15.66 28.36
CA HIS A 148 8.15 14.68 27.43
C HIS A 148 7.13 14.29 26.34
N LEU A 149 5.88 14.01 26.74
CA LEU A 149 4.79 13.69 25.81
C LEU A 149 4.45 14.87 24.88
N GLN A 150 4.53 16.11 25.37
CA GLN A 150 4.33 17.29 24.52
C GLN A 150 5.44 17.43 23.46
N ASN A 151 6.69 17.16 23.82
CA ASN A 151 7.80 17.19 22.89
C ASN A 151 7.69 16.07 21.85
N LEU A 152 7.35 14.86 22.29
CA LEU A 152 7.14 13.72 21.38
C LEU A 152 5.98 14.00 20.41
N LYS A 153 4.89 14.60 20.88
CA LYS A 153 3.76 15.00 20.02
C LYS A 153 4.21 15.96 18.91
N LYS A 154 5.00 16.99 19.26
CA LYS A 154 5.53 17.96 18.28
C LYS A 154 6.44 17.27 17.25
N GLU A 155 7.28 16.33 17.69
CA GLU A 155 8.15 15.57 16.80
C GLU A 155 7.34 14.71 15.82
N LEU A 156 6.30 14.03 16.31
CA LEU A 156 5.40 13.24 15.46
C LEU A 156 4.66 14.10 14.44
N GLU A 157 4.18 15.29 14.82
CA GLU A 157 3.56 16.25 13.89
C GLU A 157 4.54 16.76 12.83
N LEU A 158 5.81 16.96 13.18
CA LEU A 158 6.85 17.32 12.22
C LEU A 158 7.12 16.19 11.23
N ARG A 159 7.35 14.96 11.73
CA ARG A 159 7.57 13.77 10.90
C ARG A 159 6.37 13.48 9.99
N GLY A 160 5.14 13.69 10.47
CA GLY A 160 3.93 13.57 9.66
C GLY A 160 3.97 14.50 8.43
N ARG A 161 4.31 15.78 8.63
CA ARG A 161 4.45 16.75 7.52
C ARG A 161 5.56 16.38 6.53
N GLU A 162 6.67 15.82 7.02
CA GLU A 162 7.74 15.34 6.14
C GLU A 162 7.32 14.14 5.30
N LEU A 163 6.58 13.20 5.90
CA LEU A 163 6.05 12.04 5.19
C LEU A 163 5.04 12.47 4.12
N GLU A 164 4.14 13.42 4.41
CA GLU A 164 3.21 13.97 3.41
C GLU A 164 3.93 14.61 2.22
N LYS A 165 5.05 15.33 2.47
CA LYS A 165 5.87 15.88 1.37
C LYS A 165 6.51 14.78 0.54
N LYS A 166 7.11 13.79 1.19
CA LYS A 166 7.72 12.64 0.51
C LYS A 166 6.70 11.86 -0.30
N GLU A 167 5.49 11.67 0.21
CA GLU A 167 4.39 11.02 -0.51
C GLU A 167 4.02 11.78 -1.78
N LYS A 168 3.86 13.11 -1.69
CA LYS A 168 3.59 13.96 -2.87
C LYS A 168 4.71 13.88 -3.91
N ASP A 169 5.97 13.90 -3.46
CA ASP A 169 7.13 13.77 -4.35
C ASP A 169 7.20 12.39 -5.01
N LEU A 170 6.89 11.33 -4.27
CA LEU A 170 6.82 9.96 -4.81
C LEU A 170 5.71 9.84 -5.86
N ILE A 171 4.52 10.37 -5.60
CA ILE A 171 3.41 10.39 -6.57
C ILE A 171 3.81 11.18 -7.82
N ALA A 172 4.51 12.31 -7.68
CA ALA A 172 4.99 13.09 -8.83
C ALA A 172 6.03 12.31 -9.66
N LYS A 173 6.96 11.60 -9.00
CA LYS A 173 7.95 10.75 -9.64
C LYS A 173 7.32 9.57 -10.36
N GLU A 174 6.35 8.90 -9.74
CA GLU A 174 5.58 7.79 -10.33
C GLU A 174 4.89 8.24 -11.62
N LYS A 175 4.16 9.37 -11.59
CA LYS A 175 3.53 9.95 -12.79
C LYS A 175 4.53 10.30 -13.89
N SER A 176 5.70 10.83 -13.52
CA SER A 176 6.77 11.11 -14.49
C SER A 176 7.30 9.81 -15.11
N PHE A 177 7.52 8.78 -14.29
CA PHE A 177 7.99 7.48 -14.74
C PHE A 177 7.00 6.82 -15.71
N ASP A 178 5.70 6.82 -15.38
CA ASP A 178 4.64 6.31 -16.27
C ASP A 178 4.63 7.02 -17.62
N LYS A 179 4.76 8.35 -17.61
CA LYS A 179 4.85 9.14 -18.84
C LYS A 179 6.07 8.77 -19.69
N HIS A 180 7.21 8.53 -19.07
CA HIS A 180 8.42 8.06 -19.77
C HIS A 180 8.24 6.64 -20.31
N GLN A 181 7.62 5.75 -19.54
CA GLN A 181 7.33 4.38 -19.94
C GLN A 181 6.42 4.37 -21.18
N GLU A 182 5.33 5.14 -21.17
CA GLU A 182 4.41 5.24 -22.31
C GLU A 182 5.03 5.93 -23.53
N LYS A 183 5.98 6.85 -23.33
CA LYS A 183 6.77 7.40 -24.45
C LYS A 183 7.66 6.32 -25.08
N CYS A 184 8.42 5.58 -24.26
CA CYS A 184 9.32 4.53 -24.71
C CYS A 184 8.55 3.39 -25.42
N LYS A 185 7.41 2.95 -24.88
CA LYS A 185 6.53 1.96 -25.53
C LYS A 185 6.07 2.41 -26.90
N ARG A 186 5.70 3.69 -27.07
CA ARG A 186 5.27 4.25 -28.37
C ARG A 186 6.41 4.30 -29.39
N GLU A 187 7.61 4.66 -28.97
CA GLU A 187 8.79 4.66 -29.84
C GLU A 187 9.12 3.23 -30.30
N LEU A 188 9.14 2.28 -29.36
CA LEU A 188 9.35 0.87 -29.67
C LEU A 188 8.28 0.30 -30.63
N LEU A 189 7.01 0.71 -30.49
CA LEU A 189 5.95 0.27 -31.39
C LEU A 189 6.18 0.77 -32.83
N LYS A 190 6.57 2.05 -32.98
CA LYS A 190 6.88 2.62 -34.30
C LYS A 190 8.08 1.93 -34.96
N GLU A 191 9.12 1.64 -34.19
CA GLU A 191 10.29 0.89 -34.69
C GLU A 191 9.89 -0.51 -35.15
N LYS A 192 9.04 -1.22 -34.39
CA LYS A 192 8.53 -2.53 -34.79
C LYS A 192 7.70 -2.46 -36.06
N GLU A 193 6.83 -1.48 -36.21
CA GLU A 193 6.03 -1.27 -37.42
C GLU A 193 6.90 -1.00 -38.65
N GLU A 194 7.95 -0.20 -38.50
CA GLU A 194 8.89 0.10 -39.58
C GLU A 194 9.71 -1.13 -39.97
N ILE A 195 10.21 -1.89 -38.99
CA ILE A 195 10.90 -3.17 -39.25
C ILE A 195 9.99 -4.12 -40.02
N VAL A 196 8.73 -4.28 -39.59
CA VAL A 196 7.75 -5.14 -40.30
C VAL A 196 7.52 -4.66 -41.73
N ARG A 197 7.43 -3.35 -41.97
CA ARG A 197 7.29 -2.78 -43.31
C ARG A 197 8.50 -3.10 -44.19
N GLN A 198 9.71 -2.91 -43.68
CA GLN A 198 10.94 -3.21 -44.41
C GLN A 198 11.06 -4.70 -44.73
N TRP A 199 10.73 -5.58 -43.77
CA TRP A 199 10.69 -7.03 -44.01
C TRP A 199 9.68 -7.42 -45.08
N GLN A 200 8.51 -6.77 -45.11
CA GLN A 200 7.52 -7.03 -46.15
C GLN A 200 8.02 -6.59 -47.53
N GLN A 201 8.65 -5.41 -47.63
CA GLN A 201 9.24 -4.95 -48.89
C GLN A 201 10.34 -5.90 -49.39
N LEU A 202 11.24 -6.31 -48.51
CA LEU A 202 12.31 -7.24 -48.86
C LEU A 202 11.75 -8.61 -49.28
N ARG A 203 10.70 -9.08 -48.60
CA ARG A 203 10.00 -10.31 -48.98
C ARG A 203 9.40 -10.20 -50.37
N ASP A 204 8.68 -9.11 -50.65
CA ASP A 204 8.07 -8.89 -51.96
C ASP A 204 9.14 -8.80 -53.07
N GLU A 205 10.29 -8.17 -52.78
CA GLU A 205 11.43 -8.10 -53.69
C GLU A 205 12.06 -9.47 -53.95
N ILE A 206 12.26 -10.29 -52.90
CA ILE A 206 12.71 -11.67 -53.03
C ILE A 206 11.73 -12.46 -53.91
N THR A 207 10.42 -12.36 -53.66
CA THR A 207 9.42 -13.05 -54.48
C THR A 207 9.46 -12.61 -55.94
N ARG A 208 9.58 -11.30 -56.23
CA ARG A 208 9.74 -10.81 -57.61
C ARG A 208 11.02 -11.34 -58.26
N MET A 209 12.13 -11.36 -57.52
CA MET A 209 13.41 -11.88 -58.02
C MET A 209 13.31 -13.40 -58.28
N GLU A 210 12.62 -14.16 -57.44
CA GLU A 210 12.35 -15.58 -57.65
C GLU A 210 11.49 -15.83 -58.90
N GLU A 211 10.44 -15.02 -59.11
CA GLU A 211 9.61 -15.08 -60.32
C GLU A 211 10.43 -14.77 -61.59
N LEU A 212 11.25 -13.73 -61.57
CA LEU A 212 12.17 -13.40 -62.67
C LEU A 212 13.18 -14.53 -62.92
N HIS A 213 13.76 -15.09 -61.86
CA HIS A 213 14.68 -16.22 -61.97
C HIS A 213 13.99 -17.48 -62.51
N LYS A 214 12.72 -17.73 -62.18
CA LYS A 214 11.95 -18.84 -62.73
C LYS A 214 11.72 -18.67 -64.24
N VAL A 215 11.42 -17.45 -64.69
CA VAL A 215 11.31 -17.12 -66.12
C VAL A 215 12.66 -17.32 -66.83
N GLN A 216 13.77 -16.94 -66.20
CA GLN A 216 15.10 -17.12 -66.79
C GLN A 216 15.56 -18.59 -66.83
N LYS A 217 15.34 -19.36 -65.76
CA LYS A 217 15.65 -20.80 -65.72
C LYS A 217 14.84 -21.65 -66.71
N GLY A 218 13.69 -21.15 -67.17
CA GLY A 218 12.89 -21.81 -68.20
C GLY A 218 13.48 -21.77 -69.61
N ARG A 219 14.62 -21.10 -69.85
CA ARG A 219 15.29 -21.06 -71.16
C ARG A 219 16.33 -22.18 -71.28
N ILE A 220 16.25 -22.92 -72.38
CA ILE A 220 17.11 -24.04 -72.73
C ILE A 220 17.87 -23.68 -74.02
N LYS A 221 19.18 -23.92 -74.03
CA LYS A 221 20.02 -23.85 -75.22
C LYS A 221 20.18 -25.24 -75.82
N LEU A 222 19.99 -25.35 -77.12
CA LEU A 222 20.15 -26.57 -77.90
C LEU A 222 21.20 -26.32 -78.98
N ASP A 223 22.15 -27.24 -79.13
CA ASP A 223 23.01 -27.30 -80.31
C ASP A 223 22.49 -28.43 -81.21
N VAL A 224 22.03 -28.09 -82.41
CA VAL A 224 21.54 -29.06 -83.39
C VAL A 224 22.48 -29.07 -84.58
N GLY A 225 23.40 -30.05 -84.61
CA GLY A 225 24.39 -30.22 -85.68
C GLY A 225 25.30 -29.01 -85.90
N GLY A 226 25.62 -28.26 -84.85
CA GLY A 226 26.44 -27.05 -84.89
C GLY A 226 25.64 -25.74 -84.94
N THR A 227 24.29 -25.80 -84.99
CA THR A 227 23.43 -24.61 -84.97
C THR A 227 22.80 -24.43 -83.59
N ILE A 228 23.09 -23.30 -82.95
CA ILE A 228 22.57 -22.98 -81.62
C ILE A 228 21.16 -22.40 -81.69
N TYR A 229 20.22 -23.05 -80.99
CA TYR A 229 18.86 -22.59 -80.77
C TYR A 229 18.61 -22.30 -79.28
N THR A 230 17.81 -21.28 -78.99
CA THR A 230 17.35 -21.00 -77.63
C THR A 230 15.82 -21.06 -77.59
N THR A 231 15.30 -21.85 -76.67
CA THR A 231 13.86 -22.08 -76.51
C THR A 231 13.49 -22.33 -75.04
N SER A 232 12.26 -22.71 -74.74
CA SER A 232 11.83 -23.09 -73.39
C SER A 232 11.43 -24.57 -73.29
N GLU A 233 11.52 -25.12 -72.08
CA GLU A 233 11.07 -26.49 -71.78
C GLU A 233 9.61 -26.72 -72.18
N LEU A 234 8.75 -25.71 -71.93
CA LEU A 234 7.34 -25.71 -72.31
C LEU A 234 7.12 -25.86 -73.83
N THR A 235 8.04 -25.33 -74.63
CA THR A 235 7.97 -25.46 -76.09
C THR A 235 8.36 -26.87 -76.51
N LEU A 236 9.42 -27.42 -75.93
CA LEU A 236 9.94 -28.75 -76.29
C LEU A 236 9.02 -29.89 -75.81
N THR A 237 8.26 -29.66 -74.74
CA THR A 237 7.29 -30.61 -74.18
C THR A 237 5.85 -30.42 -74.69
N ARG A 238 5.63 -29.53 -75.67
CA ARG A 238 4.30 -29.21 -76.20
C ARG A 238 3.58 -30.43 -76.79
N ASP A 239 4.32 -31.26 -77.52
CA ASP A 239 3.83 -32.51 -78.11
C ASP A 239 4.32 -33.68 -77.25
N SER A 240 3.46 -34.21 -76.37
CA SER A 240 3.83 -35.22 -75.36
C SER A 240 4.40 -36.51 -75.95
N GLU A 241 4.03 -36.82 -77.19
CA GLU A 241 4.44 -38.03 -77.91
C GLU A 241 5.75 -37.82 -78.70
N SER A 242 6.30 -36.61 -78.70
CA SER A 242 7.55 -36.30 -79.40
C SER A 242 8.78 -36.77 -78.64
N MET A 243 9.84 -37.06 -79.39
CA MET A 243 11.16 -37.38 -78.82
C MET A 243 11.66 -36.24 -77.94
N LEU A 244 11.44 -34.99 -78.35
CA LEU A 244 11.84 -33.80 -77.60
C LEU A 244 11.10 -33.72 -76.25
N ALA A 245 9.80 -34.01 -76.22
CA ALA A 245 9.07 -34.06 -74.95
C ALA A 245 9.60 -35.17 -74.03
N ALA A 246 9.93 -36.35 -74.56
CA ALA A 246 10.55 -37.42 -73.76
C ALA A 246 11.91 -36.99 -73.21
N MET A 247 12.77 -36.42 -74.07
CA MET A 247 14.08 -35.87 -73.72
C MET A 247 14.01 -34.84 -72.57
N PHE A 248 13.03 -33.93 -72.62
CA PHE A 248 12.86 -32.85 -71.65
C PHE A 248 11.85 -33.16 -70.53
N SER A 249 11.30 -34.38 -70.47
CA SER A 249 10.34 -34.80 -69.42
C SER A 249 10.97 -35.14 -68.07
N GLY A 250 12.30 -35.05 -67.95
CA GLY A 250 13.06 -35.47 -66.75
C GLY A 250 13.17 -36.99 -66.57
N ARG A 251 12.57 -37.79 -67.47
CA ARG A 251 12.65 -39.27 -67.43
C ARG A 251 13.92 -39.84 -68.05
N HIS A 252 14.60 -39.07 -68.91
CA HIS A 252 15.84 -39.46 -69.56
C HIS A 252 16.99 -38.57 -69.08
N ASN A 253 18.13 -39.18 -68.75
CA ASN A 253 19.28 -38.46 -68.23
C ASN A 253 20.12 -37.92 -69.41
N ILE A 254 19.74 -36.75 -69.92
CA ILE A 254 20.51 -36.04 -70.96
C ILE A 254 21.67 -35.35 -70.27
N LYS A 255 22.89 -35.58 -70.77
CA LYS A 255 24.08 -34.88 -70.29
C LYS A 255 24.20 -33.55 -71.06
N PRO A 256 23.96 -32.39 -70.42
CA PRO A 256 24.30 -31.12 -71.03
C PRO A 256 25.83 -30.97 -71.12
N GLU A 257 26.28 -30.11 -72.01
CA GLU A 257 27.67 -29.67 -72.11
C GLU A 257 28.06 -28.77 -70.92
N GLU A 258 29.34 -28.39 -70.81
CA GLU A 258 29.87 -27.58 -69.70
C GLU A 258 29.16 -26.23 -69.53
N ASP A 259 28.60 -25.69 -70.61
CA ASP A 259 27.87 -24.42 -70.63
C ASP A 259 26.34 -24.57 -70.44
N GLY A 260 25.85 -25.80 -70.25
CA GLY A 260 24.43 -26.12 -70.11
C GLY A 260 23.69 -26.34 -71.43
N THR A 261 24.37 -26.31 -72.59
CA THR A 261 23.78 -26.57 -73.90
C THR A 261 23.55 -28.07 -74.10
N ILE A 262 22.45 -28.45 -74.75
CA ILE A 262 22.15 -29.85 -75.07
C ILE A 262 22.41 -30.09 -76.55
N PHE A 263 23.33 -31.00 -76.83
CA PHE A 263 23.70 -31.38 -78.19
C PHE A 263 22.74 -32.42 -78.77
N ILE A 264 22.33 -32.20 -80.02
CA ILE A 264 21.53 -33.09 -80.85
C ILE A 264 22.28 -33.28 -82.16
N ASP A 265 22.67 -34.52 -82.43
CA ASP A 265 23.40 -34.91 -83.64
C ASP A 265 22.47 -35.03 -84.86
N ARG A 266 21.87 -33.90 -85.26
CA ARG A 266 20.93 -33.76 -86.40
C ARG A 266 21.17 -32.48 -87.19
N ASP A 267 20.60 -32.41 -88.39
CA ASP A 267 20.73 -31.23 -89.24
C ASP A 267 19.95 -30.03 -88.67
N GLY A 268 20.69 -29.02 -88.22
CA GLY A 268 20.13 -27.76 -87.71
C GLY A 268 19.39 -26.93 -88.76
N THR A 269 19.58 -27.18 -90.06
CA THR A 269 18.99 -26.40 -91.16
C THR A 269 17.46 -26.42 -91.13
N HIS A 270 16.88 -27.60 -90.89
CA HIS A 270 15.42 -27.80 -90.90
C HIS A 270 14.78 -27.66 -89.51
N PHE A 271 15.61 -27.64 -88.45
CA PHE A 271 15.16 -27.61 -87.06
C PHE A 271 14.33 -26.35 -86.73
N ARG A 272 14.54 -25.24 -87.43
CA ARG A 272 13.71 -24.03 -87.30
C ARG A 272 12.21 -24.32 -87.51
N TYR A 273 11.85 -25.15 -88.49
CA TYR A 273 10.44 -25.47 -88.77
C TYR A 273 9.86 -26.40 -87.70
N ILE A 274 10.67 -27.34 -87.20
CA ILE A 274 10.34 -28.19 -86.06
C ILE A 274 10.03 -27.33 -84.83
N LEU A 275 10.90 -26.36 -84.54
CA LEU A 275 10.74 -25.49 -83.39
C LEU A 275 9.53 -24.57 -83.50
N ASN A 276 9.25 -24.03 -84.69
CA ASN A 276 8.06 -23.20 -84.91
C ASN A 276 6.77 -24.02 -84.80
N TYR A 277 6.74 -25.25 -85.33
CA TYR A 277 5.62 -26.17 -85.14
C TYR A 277 5.31 -26.37 -83.65
N LEU A 278 6.34 -26.57 -82.82
CA LEU A 278 6.17 -26.75 -81.37
C LEU A 278 5.76 -25.47 -80.62
N ARG A 279 6.17 -24.28 -81.11
CA ARG A 279 5.77 -22.99 -80.53
C ARG A 279 4.30 -22.71 -80.76
N ASP A 280 3.84 -22.94 -81.98
CA ASP A 280 2.49 -22.58 -82.43
C ASP A 280 1.47 -23.72 -82.20
N GLY A 281 1.93 -24.92 -81.81
CA GLY A 281 1.07 -26.10 -81.61
C GLY A 281 0.56 -26.70 -82.93
N GLY A 282 1.27 -26.44 -84.02
CA GLY A 282 0.89 -26.74 -85.40
C GLY A 282 1.70 -25.86 -86.36
N ILE A 283 1.67 -26.14 -87.66
CA ILE A 283 2.26 -25.25 -88.66
C ILE A 283 1.23 -24.97 -89.75
N ALA A 284 1.01 -23.70 -90.07
CA ALA A 284 0.20 -23.32 -91.23
C ALA A 284 0.93 -23.78 -92.50
N THR A 285 0.19 -24.29 -93.49
CA THR A 285 0.75 -24.78 -94.76
C THR A 285 1.57 -23.73 -95.50
N ASP A 286 1.27 -22.45 -95.28
CA ASP A 286 1.97 -21.31 -95.89
C ASP A 286 3.36 -21.03 -95.27
N ALA A 287 3.60 -21.52 -94.05
CA ALA A 287 4.88 -21.37 -93.36
C ALA A 287 5.88 -22.51 -93.69
N LEU A 288 5.44 -23.53 -94.43
CA LEU A 288 6.28 -24.62 -94.89
C LEU A 288 7.06 -24.24 -96.16
N PRO A 289 8.28 -24.78 -96.35
CA PRO A 289 9.05 -24.61 -97.57
C PRO A 289 8.28 -25.05 -98.81
N ARG A 290 8.35 -24.27 -99.90
CA ARG A 290 7.72 -24.63 -101.19
C ARG A 290 8.54 -25.65 -102.00
N SER A 291 9.82 -25.79 -101.70
CA SER A 291 10.70 -26.74 -102.39
C SER A 291 10.38 -28.18 -101.98
N ARG A 292 10.03 -29.03 -102.96
CA ARG A 292 9.77 -30.47 -102.73
C ARG A 292 10.98 -31.24 -102.19
N GLN A 293 12.19 -30.75 -102.41
CA GLN A 293 13.39 -31.36 -101.82
C GLN A 293 13.46 -31.05 -100.32
N VAL A 294 13.34 -29.77 -99.96
CA VAL A 294 13.36 -29.31 -98.57
C VAL A 294 12.20 -29.91 -97.76
N LEU A 295 11.01 -30.06 -98.36
CA LEU A 295 9.90 -30.75 -97.70
C LEU A 295 10.19 -32.24 -97.42
N ARG A 296 10.91 -32.93 -98.30
CA ARG A 296 11.31 -34.33 -98.06
C ARG A 296 12.32 -34.42 -96.92
N GLU A 297 13.30 -33.51 -96.89
CA GLU A 297 14.29 -33.44 -95.82
C GLU A 297 13.62 -33.09 -94.47
N LEU A 298 12.73 -32.10 -94.44
CA LEU A 298 11.96 -31.73 -93.25
C LEU A 298 11.05 -32.86 -92.76
N ARG A 299 10.43 -33.63 -93.67
CA ARG A 299 9.65 -34.83 -93.31
C ARG A 299 10.52 -35.84 -92.55
N ASN A 300 11.75 -36.06 -93.00
CA ASN A 300 12.67 -37.00 -92.35
C ASN A 300 13.02 -36.52 -90.93
N GLU A 301 13.25 -35.22 -90.73
CA GLU A 301 13.47 -34.66 -89.40
C GLU A 301 12.21 -34.75 -88.52
N ALA A 302 11.02 -34.48 -89.06
CA ALA A 302 9.76 -34.63 -88.33
C ALA A 302 9.53 -36.07 -87.86
N ILE A 303 9.91 -37.07 -88.67
CA ILE A 303 9.87 -38.48 -88.28
C ILE A 303 10.90 -38.78 -87.19
N TYR A 304 12.13 -38.27 -87.34
CA TYR A 304 13.20 -38.45 -86.34
C TYR A 304 12.77 -37.93 -84.96
N PHE A 305 12.25 -36.70 -84.89
CA PHE A 305 11.75 -36.11 -83.64
C PHE A 305 10.40 -36.68 -83.19
N GLN A 306 9.86 -37.67 -83.89
CA GLN A 306 8.58 -38.34 -83.60
C GLN A 306 7.36 -37.40 -83.61
N LEU A 307 7.41 -36.37 -84.46
CA LEU A 307 6.31 -35.43 -84.69
C LEU A 307 5.38 -35.95 -85.78
N HIS A 308 4.62 -36.98 -85.42
CA HIS A 308 3.74 -37.74 -86.33
C HIS A 308 2.76 -36.84 -87.10
N SER A 309 2.12 -35.90 -86.39
CA SER A 309 1.16 -34.96 -86.99
C SER A 309 1.80 -34.05 -88.04
N LEU A 310 3.04 -33.59 -87.81
CA LEU A 310 3.79 -32.78 -88.77
C LEU A 310 4.22 -33.61 -89.98
N ALA A 311 4.75 -34.81 -89.76
CA ALA A 311 5.17 -35.71 -90.83
C ALA A 311 4.01 -36.07 -91.78
N GLN A 312 2.81 -36.33 -91.23
CA GLN A 312 1.61 -36.60 -92.02
C GLN A 312 1.16 -35.39 -92.85
N GLN A 313 1.25 -34.18 -92.30
CA GLN A 313 0.91 -32.95 -93.01
C GLN A 313 1.84 -32.72 -94.21
N ILE A 314 3.15 -32.90 -94.01
CA ILE A 314 4.14 -32.77 -95.07
C ILE A 314 3.94 -33.85 -96.15
N GLU A 315 3.62 -35.08 -95.74
CA GLU A 315 3.36 -36.17 -96.69
C GLU A 315 2.14 -35.89 -97.59
N LYS A 316 1.09 -35.26 -97.06
CA LYS A 316 -0.05 -34.81 -97.86
C LYS A 316 0.33 -33.76 -98.90
N LEU A 317 1.28 -32.86 -98.58
CA LEU A 317 1.78 -31.84 -99.52
C LEU A 317 2.75 -32.38 -100.57
N LEU A 318 3.34 -33.55 -100.32
CA LEU A 318 4.26 -34.23 -101.24
C LEU A 318 3.56 -35.19 -102.20
N LYS A 319 2.31 -35.60 -101.94
CA LYS A 319 1.50 -36.39 -102.87
C LYS A 319 1.04 -35.53 -104.04
#